data_AF-A0A510I8Q3-F1
#
_entry.id   AF-A0A510I8Q3-F1
#
_cell.length_a   1.000
_cell.length_b   1.000
_cell.length_c   1.000
_cell.angle_alpha   90.00
_cell.angle_beta   90.00
_cell.angle_gamma   90.00
#
_symmetry.space_group_name_H-M   'P 1'
#
loop_
_entity.id
_entity.type
_entity.pdbx_description
1 polymer ?
#
loop_
_entity_poly.entity_id
_entity_poly.type
_entity_poly.pdbx_seq_one_letter_code
_entity_poly.pdbx_strand_id
1 'polypeptide(L)'
;MQLDKYTDTDAEALLSELVAIRQRASDMFDELKEINNEPSAQGVYEQIGFAQHPLSDLYKHARIDTYDLYILFSEALYHCTHIGELVTYLEEKLIDPDEEVFHAAFAYIQQNGDGGSFRDMLHLFGDVIKMYRTTHRLLKKLTATVAAKMELIP
;
A
#
# COMPACT_ATOMS: atom_id res chain seq x y z
N MET A 1 3.75 0.69 21.61
CA MET A 1 4.42 0.20 20.39
C MET A 1 5.80 -0.28 20.82
N GLN A 2 6.12 -1.58 20.69
CA GLN A 2 7.40 -2.14 21.18
C GLN A 2 8.58 -1.84 20.24
N LEU A 3 8.78 -0.56 19.87
CA LEU A 3 9.94 -0.16 19.05
C LEU A 3 11.24 -0.17 19.86
N ASP A 4 11.15 -0.02 21.19
CA ASP A 4 12.29 0.10 22.10
C ASP A 4 13.15 -1.18 22.23
N LYS A 5 12.74 -2.28 21.57
CA LYS A 5 13.49 -3.55 21.53
C LYS A 5 14.45 -3.66 20.34
N TYR A 6 14.40 -2.73 19.40
CA TYR A 6 15.25 -2.76 18.21
C TYR A 6 16.46 -1.86 18.42
N THR A 7 17.51 -2.39 19.07
CA THR A 7 18.77 -1.66 19.29
C THR A 7 19.66 -1.74 18.05
N ASP A 8 19.37 -0.93 17.02
CA ASP A 8 20.24 -0.82 15.85
C ASP A 8 19.91 0.41 14.98
N THR A 9 20.73 1.47 15.08
CA THR A 9 20.43 2.80 14.52
C THR A 9 20.17 2.84 13.00
N ASP A 10 20.79 1.96 12.20
CA ASP A 10 20.57 1.92 10.74
C ASP A 10 19.30 1.13 10.36
N ALA A 11 18.99 0.06 11.12
CA ALA A 11 17.75 -0.70 10.92
C ALA A 11 16.54 0.06 11.49
N GLU A 12 16.73 0.84 12.55
CA GLU A 12 15.71 1.73 13.14
C GLU A 12 15.23 2.79 12.14
N ALA A 13 16.14 3.39 11.36
CA ALA A 13 15.78 4.37 10.34
C ALA A 13 14.93 3.75 9.24
N LEU A 14 15.35 2.59 8.72
CA LEU A 14 14.61 1.84 7.70
C LEU A 14 13.24 1.34 8.23
N LEU A 15 13.20 0.88 9.49
CA LEU A 15 11.96 0.47 10.15
C LEU A 15 11.02 1.66 10.37
N SER A 16 11.57 2.85 10.70
CA SER A 16 10.78 4.08 10.83
C SER A 16 10.15 4.49 9.50
N GLU A 17 10.88 4.35 8.38
CA GLU A 17 10.32 4.56 7.04
C GLU A 17 9.17 3.58 6.74
N LEU A 18 9.31 2.30 7.11
CA LEU A 18 8.24 1.32 6.97
C LEU A 18 7.00 1.66 7.81
N VAL A 19 7.19 2.10 9.06
CA VAL A 19 6.10 2.55 9.94
C VAL A 19 5.40 3.78 9.36
N ALA A 20 6.14 4.70 8.74
CA ALA A 20 5.56 5.86 8.06
C ALA A 20 4.71 5.44 6.85
N ILE A 21 5.12 4.43 6.09
CA ILE A 21 4.31 3.86 5.00
C ILE A 21 3.01 3.28 5.54
N ARG A 22 3.03 2.53 6.64
CA ARG A 22 1.82 2.01 7.29
C ARG A 22 0.85 3.14 7.63
N GLN A 23 1.34 4.22 8.25
CA GLN A 23 0.49 5.34 8.62
C GLN A 23 -0.12 6.00 7.39
N ARG A 24 0.70 6.25 6.36
CA ARG A 24 0.22 6.83 5.10
C ARG A 24 -0.83 5.96 4.41
N ALA A 25 -0.66 4.64 4.42
CA ALA A 25 -1.65 3.71 3.91
C ALA A 25 -2.98 3.80 4.69
N SER A 26 -2.93 3.91 6.02
CA SER A 26 -4.13 4.14 6.83
C SER A 26 -4.85 5.43 6.45
N ASP A 27 -4.11 6.53 6.33
CA ASP A 27 -4.68 7.86 6.01
C ASP A 27 -5.30 7.85 4.60
N MET A 28 -4.60 7.26 3.61
CA MET A 28 -5.10 7.13 2.25
C MET A 28 -6.32 6.21 2.15
N PHE A 29 -6.42 5.18 2.99
CA PHE A 29 -7.60 4.31 3.01
C PHE A 29 -8.85 5.08 3.45
N ASP A 30 -8.71 6.00 4.41
CA ASP A 30 -9.82 6.86 4.81
C ASP A 30 -10.16 7.89 3.73
N GLU A 31 -9.17 8.48 3.05
CA GLU A 31 -9.40 9.36 1.90
C GLU A 31 -10.14 8.65 0.76
N LEU A 32 -9.75 7.42 0.43
CA LEU A 32 -10.46 6.60 -0.55
C LEU A 32 -11.90 6.32 -0.13
N LYS A 33 -12.17 6.15 1.18
CA LYS A 33 -13.54 6.01 1.69
C LYS A 33 -14.35 7.29 1.53
N GLU A 34 -13.75 8.46 1.69
CA GLU A 34 -14.41 9.74 1.48
C GLU A 34 -14.84 9.91 0.02
N ILE A 35 -13.94 9.62 -0.94
CA ILE A 35 -14.23 9.66 -2.37
C ILE A 35 -15.45 8.78 -2.73
N ASN A 36 -15.58 7.60 -2.10
CA ASN A 36 -16.71 6.70 -2.36
C ASN A 36 -18.06 7.25 -1.92
N ASN A 37 -18.05 8.17 -0.96
CA ASN A 37 -19.27 8.79 -0.46
C ASN A 37 -19.65 10.03 -1.28
N GLU A 38 -18.86 10.41 -2.27
CA GLU A 38 -19.19 11.52 -3.14
C GLU A 38 -20.32 11.19 -4.12
N PRO A 39 -21.27 12.12 -4.35
CA PRO A 39 -22.37 11.91 -5.28
C PRO A 39 -21.94 11.58 -6.72
N SER A 40 -20.82 12.14 -7.16
CA SER A 40 -20.18 11.87 -8.47
C SER A 40 -19.77 10.41 -8.60
N ALA A 41 -19.07 9.87 -7.60
CA ALA A 41 -18.65 8.48 -7.57
C ALA A 41 -19.87 7.54 -7.53
N GLN A 42 -20.86 7.83 -6.67
CA GLN A 42 -22.09 7.06 -6.56
C GLN A 42 -22.87 7.00 -7.88
N GLY A 43 -23.04 8.15 -8.55
CA GLY A 43 -23.74 8.21 -9.83
C GLY A 43 -23.05 7.41 -10.93
N VAL A 44 -21.71 7.38 -10.95
CA VAL A 44 -20.95 6.55 -11.89
C VAL A 44 -21.10 5.06 -11.55
N TYR A 45 -21.07 4.65 -10.28
CA TYR A 45 -21.30 3.24 -9.90
C TYR A 45 -22.68 2.74 -10.32
N GLU A 46 -23.72 3.55 -10.14
CA GLU A 46 -25.09 3.21 -10.56
C GLU A 46 -25.19 2.99 -12.08
N GLN A 47 -24.44 3.78 -12.87
CA GLN A 47 -24.43 3.70 -14.33
C GLN A 47 -23.65 2.50 -14.88
N ILE A 48 -22.56 2.12 -14.21
CA ILE A 48 -21.69 1.00 -14.64
C ILE A 48 -22.36 -0.36 -14.39
N GLY A 49 -23.21 -0.47 -13.37
CA GLY A 49 -23.90 -1.71 -13.02
C GLY A 49 -22.95 -2.84 -12.61
N PHE A 50 -23.26 -4.09 -12.99
CA PHE A 50 -22.47 -5.29 -12.64
C PHE A 50 -21.44 -5.70 -13.71
N ALA A 51 -21.30 -4.93 -14.79
CA ALA A 51 -20.33 -5.22 -15.84
C ALA A 51 -18.90 -4.92 -15.36
N GLN A 52 -17.92 -5.67 -15.87
CA GLN A 52 -16.52 -5.34 -15.63
C GLN A 52 -16.20 -3.98 -16.27
N HIS A 53 -15.60 -3.09 -15.50
CA HIS A 53 -15.40 -1.71 -15.90
C HIS A 53 -14.14 -1.12 -15.25
N PRO A 54 -13.30 -0.38 -16.00
CA PRO A 54 -12.02 0.12 -15.49
C PRO A 54 -12.14 0.94 -14.20
N LEU A 55 -13.15 1.80 -14.08
CA LEU A 55 -13.39 2.59 -12.87
C LEU A 55 -13.85 1.73 -11.67
N SER A 56 -14.58 0.65 -11.93
CA SER A 56 -15.02 -0.29 -10.88
C SER A 56 -13.84 -1.13 -10.38
N ASP A 57 -12.94 -1.51 -11.29
CA ASP A 57 -11.72 -2.25 -10.94
C ASP A 57 -10.73 -1.34 -10.20
N LEU A 58 -10.53 -0.10 -10.66
CA LEU A 58 -9.76 0.92 -9.94
C LEU A 58 -10.25 1.08 -8.51
N TYR A 59 -11.56 1.17 -8.31
CA TYR A 59 -12.14 1.28 -6.98
C TYR A 59 -11.78 0.11 -6.06
N LYS A 60 -12.02 -1.11 -6.54
CA LYS A 60 -11.77 -2.31 -5.74
C LYS A 60 -10.30 -2.40 -5.37
N HIS A 61 -9.42 -2.23 -6.35
CA HIS A 61 -7.98 -2.33 -6.14
C HIS A 61 -7.43 -1.20 -5.27
N ALA A 62 -7.79 0.05 -5.55
CA ALA A 62 -7.36 1.18 -4.73
C ALA A 62 -7.70 0.96 -3.25
N ARG A 63 -8.93 0.50 -2.98
CA ARG A 63 -9.37 0.23 -1.61
C ARG A 63 -8.69 -1.00 -0.99
N ILE A 64 -8.69 -2.13 -1.69
CA ILE A 64 -8.15 -3.41 -1.18
C ILE A 64 -6.66 -3.28 -0.96
N ASP A 65 -5.92 -2.81 -1.96
CA ASP A 65 -4.46 -2.78 -1.92
C ASP A 65 -3.96 -1.77 -0.86
N THR A 66 -4.65 -0.63 -0.69
CA THR A 66 -4.31 0.30 0.40
C THR A 66 -4.57 -0.30 1.78
N TYR A 67 -5.70 -1.01 1.93
CA TYR A 67 -6.09 -1.64 3.20
C TYR A 67 -5.15 -2.80 3.55
N ASP A 68 -4.82 -3.63 2.58
CA ASP A 68 -3.91 -4.77 2.73
C ASP A 68 -2.54 -4.29 3.19
N LEU A 69 -2.00 -3.23 2.57
CA LEU A 69 -0.75 -2.63 3.02
C LEU A 69 -0.83 -2.18 4.49
N TYR A 70 -1.88 -1.45 4.88
CA TYR A 70 -2.08 -1.02 6.27
C TYR A 70 -2.18 -2.20 7.25
N ILE A 71 -3.00 -3.21 6.93
CA ILE A 71 -3.26 -4.36 7.81
C ILE A 71 -2.03 -5.24 7.94
N LEU A 72 -1.37 -5.60 6.84
CA LEU A 72 -0.20 -6.48 6.87
C LEU A 72 0.92 -5.89 7.72
N PHE A 73 1.15 -4.58 7.62
CA PHE A 73 2.11 -3.90 8.50
C PHE A 73 1.69 -3.90 9.97
N SER A 74 0.40 -3.69 10.24
CA SER A 74 -0.13 -3.69 11.61
C SER A 74 -0.01 -5.09 12.25
N GLU A 75 -0.31 -6.13 11.49
CA GLU A 75 -0.13 -7.53 11.90
C GLU A 75 1.34 -7.87 12.14
N ALA A 76 2.23 -7.50 11.21
CA ALA A 76 3.66 -7.76 11.34
C ALA A 76 4.25 -7.09 12.60
N LEU A 77 3.89 -5.83 12.86
CA LEU A 77 4.35 -5.11 14.06
C LEU A 77 3.77 -5.66 15.36
N TYR A 78 2.63 -6.35 15.31
CA TYR A 78 2.00 -6.96 16.48
C TYR A 78 2.55 -8.36 16.77
N HIS A 79 2.76 -9.17 15.74
CA HIS A 79 3.13 -10.57 15.86
C HIS A 79 4.64 -10.84 15.84
N CYS A 80 5.41 -10.03 15.11
CA CYS A 80 6.85 -10.24 14.99
C CYS A 80 7.59 -9.59 16.16
N THR A 81 8.56 -10.33 16.71
CA THR A 81 9.37 -9.88 17.85
C THR A 81 10.76 -9.42 17.43
N HIS A 82 11.18 -9.80 16.22
CA HIS A 82 12.47 -9.46 15.63
C HIS A 82 12.32 -8.92 14.21
N ILE A 83 13.26 -8.08 13.76
CA ILE A 83 13.21 -7.43 12.43
C ILE A 83 13.23 -8.48 11.32
N GLY A 84 14.04 -9.53 11.48
CA GLY A 84 14.07 -10.64 10.51
C GLY A 84 12.71 -11.30 10.32
N GLU A 85 11.99 -11.58 11.42
CA GLU A 85 10.63 -12.14 11.37
C GLU A 85 9.65 -11.19 10.67
N LEU A 86 9.74 -9.88 10.97
CA LEU A 86 8.90 -8.86 10.34
C LEU A 86 9.14 -8.80 8.83
N VAL A 87 10.41 -8.85 8.41
CA VAL A 87 10.76 -8.80 7.00
C VAL A 87 10.24 -10.05 6.27
N THR A 88 10.48 -11.24 6.81
CA THR A 88 9.96 -12.49 6.23
C THR A 88 8.43 -12.47 6.16
N TYR A 89 7.75 -12.04 7.21
CA TYR A 89 6.28 -11.94 7.24
C TYR A 89 5.74 -11.06 6.10
N LEU A 90 6.34 -9.89 5.91
CA LEU A 90 5.91 -8.94 4.90
C LEU A 90 6.28 -9.40 3.48
N GLU A 91 7.48 -9.95 3.27
CA GLU A 91 7.89 -10.48 1.96
C GLU A 91 7.01 -11.64 1.49
N GLU A 92 6.54 -12.50 2.41
CA GLU A 92 5.67 -13.64 2.06
C GLU A 92 4.23 -13.23 1.77
N LYS A 93 3.74 -12.15 2.38
CA LYS A 93 2.31 -11.79 2.37
C LYS A 93 1.98 -10.57 1.50
N LEU A 94 2.94 -9.72 1.18
CA LEU A 94 2.70 -8.58 0.29
C LEU A 94 2.48 -9.08 -1.14
N ILE A 95 1.29 -8.79 -1.66
CA ILE A 95 0.93 -9.02 -3.06
C ILE A 95 0.97 -7.68 -3.78
N ASP A 96 1.69 -7.61 -4.88
CA ASP A 96 1.81 -6.36 -5.65
C ASP A 96 0.46 -5.95 -6.27
N PRO A 97 0.10 -4.66 -6.22
CA PRO A 97 -1.09 -4.15 -6.91
C PRO A 97 -1.01 -4.39 -8.41
N ASP A 98 -2.15 -4.62 -9.05
CA ASP A 98 -2.23 -4.82 -10.49
C ASP A 98 -2.08 -3.48 -11.24
N GLU A 99 -0.93 -3.27 -11.89
CA GLU A 99 -0.65 -2.06 -12.65
C GLU A 99 -1.54 -1.90 -13.89
N GLU A 100 -2.08 -2.99 -14.44
CA GLU A 100 -3.00 -2.93 -15.57
C GLU A 100 -4.32 -2.25 -15.18
N VAL A 101 -4.74 -2.36 -13.91
CA VAL A 101 -5.91 -1.65 -13.40
C VAL A 101 -5.69 -0.14 -13.45
N PHE A 102 -4.50 0.33 -13.08
CA PHE A 102 -4.13 1.75 -13.18
C PHE A 102 -4.16 2.21 -14.64
N HIS A 103 -3.55 1.45 -15.55
CA HIS A 103 -3.46 1.81 -16.96
C HIS A 103 -4.84 1.81 -17.65
N ALA A 104 -5.67 0.81 -17.37
CA ALA A 104 -7.03 0.71 -17.90
C ALA A 104 -7.90 1.88 -17.45
N ALA A 105 -7.85 2.23 -16.16
CA ALA A 105 -8.62 3.35 -15.62
C ALA A 105 -8.12 4.70 -16.16
N PHE A 106 -6.80 4.89 -16.24
CA PHE A 106 -6.20 6.09 -16.86
C PHE A 106 -6.68 6.27 -18.30
N ALA A 107 -6.60 5.21 -19.11
CA ALA A 107 -7.03 5.25 -20.52
C ALA A 107 -8.52 5.58 -20.64
N TYR A 108 -9.36 5.00 -19.79
CA TYR A 108 -10.79 5.29 -19.75
C TYR A 108 -11.07 6.76 -19.43
N ILE A 109 -10.44 7.29 -18.37
CA ILE A 109 -10.62 8.68 -17.92
C ILE A 109 -10.17 9.68 -18.99
N GLN A 110 -9.10 9.37 -19.71
CA GLN A 110 -8.61 10.21 -20.81
C GLN A 110 -9.62 10.28 -21.97
N GLN A 111 -10.28 9.16 -22.29
CA GLN A 111 -11.18 9.07 -23.45
C GLN A 111 -12.60 9.54 -23.15
N ASN A 112 -13.13 9.22 -21.97
CA ASN A 112 -14.54 9.36 -21.64
C ASN A 112 -14.80 10.37 -20.51
N GLY A 113 -13.74 10.86 -19.86
CA GLY A 113 -13.86 11.55 -18.59
C GLY A 113 -14.12 10.57 -17.44
N ASP A 114 -14.26 11.12 -16.24
CA ASP A 114 -14.33 10.34 -15.00
C ASP A 114 -15.55 10.69 -14.11
N GLY A 115 -16.36 11.67 -14.54
CA GLY A 115 -17.53 12.12 -13.78
C GLY A 115 -17.21 12.85 -12.48
N GLY A 116 -15.94 13.13 -12.18
CA GLY A 116 -15.52 14.02 -11.08
C GLY A 116 -14.35 13.50 -10.25
N SER A 117 -14.49 12.33 -9.62
CA SER A 117 -13.66 11.95 -8.46
C SER A 117 -12.82 10.69 -8.64
N PHE A 118 -12.97 10.00 -9.78
CA PHE A 118 -12.14 8.84 -10.09
C PHE A 118 -10.71 9.23 -10.49
N ARG A 119 -10.46 10.46 -10.96
CA ARG A 119 -9.11 10.94 -11.18
C ARG A 119 -8.32 11.09 -9.88
N ASP A 120 -8.97 11.55 -8.81
CA ASP A 120 -8.34 11.63 -7.49
C ASP A 120 -8.06 10.23 -6.95
N MET A 121 -9.02 9.31 -7.09
CA MET A 121 -8.80 7.89 -6.77
C MET A 121 -7.66 7.26 -7.57
N LEU A 122 -7.53 7.59 -8.86
CA LEU A 122 -6.43 7.12 -9.70
C LEU A 122 -5.08 7.66 -9.22
N HIS A 123 -5.03 8.93 -8.81
CA HIS A 123 -3.82 9.51 -8.22
C HIS A 123 -3.42 8.81 -6.92
N LEU A 124 -4.39 8.55 -6.04
CA LEU A 124 -4.17 7.79 -4.81
C LEU A 124 -3.69 6.38 -5.11
N PHE A 125 -4.31 5.66 -6.05
CA PHE A 125 -3.87 4.32 -6.42
C PHE A 125 -2.45 4.29 -7.00
N GLY A 126 -2.09 5.30 -7.80
CA GLY A 126 -0.71 5.47 -8.26
C GLY A 126 0.28 5.65 -7.10
N ASP A 127 -0.12 6.33 -6.03
CA ASP A 127 0.69 6.46 -4.82
C ASP A 127 0.75 5.15 -4.01
N VAL A 128 -0.30 4.34 -3.98
CA VAL A 128 -0.30 2.99 -3.40
C VAL A 128 0.74 2.11 -4.10
N ILE A 129 0.74 2.07 -5.43
CA ILE A 129 1.73 1.32 -6.22
C ILE A 129 3.16 1.76 -5.86
N LYS A 130 3.40 3.08 -5.72
CA LYS A 130 4.71 3.60 -5.27
C LYS A 130 5.05 3.18 -3.85
N MET A 131 4.08 3.14 -2.93
CA MET A 131 4.29 2.68 -1.56
C MET A 131 4.69 1.20 -1.54
N TYR A 132 4.03 0.32 -2.30
CA TYR A 132 4.42 -1.09 -2.43
C TYR A 132 5.86 -1.24 -2.95
N ARG A 133 6.22 -0.54 -4.02
CA ARG A 133 7.59 -0.53 -4.55
C ARG A 133 8.61 -0.04 -3.52
N THR A 134 8.25 0.99 -2.75
CA THR A 134 9.11 1.54 -1.69
C THR A 134 9.26 0.56 -0.54
N THR A 135 8.18 -0.09 -0.12
CA THR A 135 8.18 -1.16 0.88
C THR A 135 9.13 -2.27 0.48
N HIS A 136 9.00 -2.84 -0.73
CA HIS A 136 9.91 -3.88 -1.23
C HIS A 136 11.37 -3.45 -1.22
N ARG A 137 11.65 -2.20 -1.61
CA ARG A 137 13.01 -1.64 -1.55
C ARG A 137 13.53 -1.59 -0.12
N LEU A 138 12.68 -1.20 0.85
CA LEU A 138 13.06 -1.08 2.26
C LEU A 138 13.25 -2.46 2.91
N LEU A 139 12.39 -3.44 2.61
CA LEU A 139 12.53 -4.82 3.08
C LEU A 139 13.87 -5.42 2.64
N LYS A 140 14.23 -5.29 1.35
CA LYS A 140 15.54 -5.74 0.84
C LYS A 140 16.73 -5.10 1.57
N LYS A 141 16.64 -3.79 1.86
CA LYS A 141 17.69 -3.08 2.61
C LYS A 141 17.77 -3.54 4.06
N LEU A 142 16.63 -3.78 4.70
CA LEU A 142 16.57 -4.32 6.06
C LEU A 142 17.17 -5.72 6.13
N THR A 143 16.81 -6.62 5.20
CA THR A 143 17.41 -7.96 5.11
C THR A 143 18.93 -7.89 5.01
N ALA A 144 19.46 -7.05 4.12
CA ALA A 144 20.90 -6.87 3.94
C ALA A 144 21.58 -6.31 5.21
N THR A 145 20.93 -5.36 5.89
CA THR A 145 21.44 -4.74 7.12
C THR A 145 21.50 -5.75 8.28
N VAL A 146 20.47 -6.59 8.42
CA VAL A 146 20.42 -7.64 9.43
C VAL A 146 21.47 -8.72 9.15
N ALA A 147 21.59 -9.17 7.89
CA ALA A 147 22.55 -10.21 7.51
C ALA A 147 24.02 -9.79 7.72
N ALA A 148 24.38 -8.56 7.32
CA ALA A 148 25.74 -8.04 7.48
C ALA A 148 26.22 -8.00 8.94
N LYS A 149 25.30 -7.94 9.90
CA LYS A 149 25.65 -7.96 11.33
C LYS A 149 25.80 -9.35 11.92
N MET A 150 25.11 -10.34 11.38
CA MET A 150 25.32 -11.73 11.80
C MET A 150 26.71 -12.24 11.42
N GLU A 151 27.30 -11.74 10.33
CA GLU A 151 28.69 -12.05 9.92
C GLU A 151 29.75 -11.37 10.80
N LEU A 152 29.38 -10.39 11.63
CA LEU A 152 30.28 -9.66 12.52
C LEU A 152 30.32 -10.21 13.96
N ILE A 153 29.52 -11.24 14.27
CA ILE A 153 29.56 -11.96 15.54
C ILE A 153 30.45 -13.21 15.33
N PRO A 154 31.66 -13.27 15.91
CA PRO A 154 32.56 -14.42 15.78
C PRO A 154 32.05 -15.69 16.46
#